data_AF-A0A645IEG9-F1
#
_entry.id   AF-A0A645IEG9-F1
#
_cell.length_a   1.000
_cell.length_b   1.000
_cell.length_c   1.000
_cell.angle_alpha   90.00
_cell.angle_beta   90.00
_cell.angle_gamma   90.00
#
_symmetry.space_group_name_H-M   'P 1'
#
loop_
_entity.id
_entity.type
_entity.pdbx_description
1 polymer ?
#
loop_
_entity_poly.entity_id
_entity_poly.type
_entity_poly.pdbx_seq_one_letter_code
_entity_poly.pdbx_strand_id
1 'polypeptide(L)' 'MRNAYKRIHSVFSNAYLYTAYIPQYAPGCWSFTLAFKTLGNTEPEKQDHEILTKTRYYNHKIHKACFALPQFINTLIE' A
#
# COMPACT_ATOMS: atom_id res chain seq x y z
N MET A 1 5.23 10.67 -4.03
CA MET A 1 4.26 9.59 -4.31
C MET A 1 3.97 9.43 -5.81
N ARG A 2 3.20 10.31 -6.46
CA ARG A 2 2.76 10.17 -7.89
C ARG A 2 3.85 9.71 -8.87
N ASN A 3 4.95 10.47 -8.98
CA ASN A 3 6.01 10.15 -9.95
C ASN A 3 6.70 8.80 -9.65
N ALA A 4 6.90 8.48 -8.38
CA ALA A 4 7.48 7.21 -7.97
C ALA A 4 6.54 6.04 -8.30
N TYR A 5 5.24 6.18 -7.98
CA TYR A 5 4.23 5.19 -8.32
C TYR A 5 4.16 4.96 -9.83
N LYS A 6 4.09 6.03 -10.65
CA LYS A 6 4.03 5.91 -12.12
C LYS A 6 5.26 5.21 -12.71
N ARG A 7 6.46 5.49 -12.20
CA ARG A 7 7.70 4.82 -12.63
C ARG A 7 7.74 3.35 -12.25
N ILE A 8 7.22 2.99 -11.08
CA ILE A 8 7.15 1.59 -10.64
C ILE A 8 6.09 0.85 -11.47
N HIS A 9 4.90 1.45 -11.62
CA HIS A 9 3.80 0.89 -12.41
C HIS A 9 4.16 0.72 -13.89
N SER A 10 5.05 1.54 -14.47
CA SER A 10 5.51 1.34 -15.84
C SER A 10 6.40 0.11 -16.03
N VAL A 11 6.96 -0.44 -14.95
CA VAL A 11 7.82 -1.64 -14.98
C VAL A 11 7.07 -2.87 -14.48
N PHE A 12 6.23 -2.71 -13.46
CA PHE A 12 5.46 -3.79 -12.85
C PHE A 12 3.97 -3.55 -13.09
N SER A 13 3.31 -4.44 -13.82
CA SER A 13 1.86 -4.39 -14.06
C SER A 13 1.04 -4.49 -12.77
N ASN A 14 1.60 -5.09 -11.73
CA ASN A 14 1.00 -5.22 -10.40
C ASN A 14 1.68 -4.27 -9.42
N ALA A 15 1.32 -2.98 -9.47
CA ALA A 15 1.82 -1.96 -8.54
C ALA A 15 0.67 -1.34 -7.73
N TYR A 16 0.80 -1.35 -6.41
CA TYR A 16 -0.20 -0.90 -5.46
C TYR A 16 0.37 0.20 -4.57
N LEU A 17 -0.46 1.17 -4.23
CA LEU A 17 -0.15 2.17 -3.23
C LEU A 17 -0.88 1.82 -1.94
N TYR A 18 -0.19 1.93 -0.81
CA TYR A 18 -0.82 1.85 0.51
C TYR A 18 -0.30 2.96 1.42
N THR A 19 -1.04 3.22 2.49
CA THR A 19 -0.71 4.29 3.45
C THR A 19 -0.57 3.78 4.86
N ALA A 20 0.27 4.43 5.65
CA ALA A 20 0.36 4.20 7.08
C ALA A 20 0.48 5.51 7.84
N TYR A 21 0.01 5.50 9.08
CA TYR A 21 0.14 6.64 9.98
C TYR A 21 1.48 6.58 10.72
N ILE A 22 2.33 7.57 10.48
CA ILE A 22 3.65 7.74 11.10
C ILE A 22 3.71 9.15 11.67
N PRO A 23 3.44 9.35 12.99
CA PRO A 23 3.27 10.67 13.58
C PRO A 23 4.44 11.63 13.35
N GLN A 24 5.65 11.11 13.34
CA GLN A 24 6.88 11.90 13.20
C GLN A 24 7.10 12.41 11.77
N TYR A 25 6.42 11.86 10.77
CA TYR A 25 6.59 12.25 9.38
C TYR A 25 5.43 13.16 8.97
N ALA A 26 5.57 14.48 9.14
CA ALA A 26 4.56 15.44 8.70
C ALA A 26 4.17 15.17 7.23
N PRO A 27 2.87 15.00 6.88
CA PRO A 27 1.62 15.30 7.61
C PRO A 27 1.02 14.18 8.49
N GLY A 28 1.80 13.18 8.86
CA GLY A 28 1.42 12.03 9.67
C GLY A 28 0.93 10.83 8.85
N CYS A 29 0.48 11.06 7.60
CA CYS A 29 0.12 10.01 6.65
C CYS A 29 1.24 9.83 5.64
N TRP A 30 1.81 8.62 5.59
CA TRP A 30 2.89 8.28 4.68
C TRP A 30 2.45 7.23 3.66
N SER A 31 2.91 7.37 2.42
CA SER A 31 2.59 6.45 1.32
C SER A 31 3.75 5.52 1.01
N PHE A 32 3.43 4.27 0.69
CA PHE A 32 4.36 3.25 0.24
C PHE A 32 3.88 2.65 -1.08
N THR A 33 4.80 2.15 -1.89
CA THR A 33 4.48 1.45 -3.15
C THR A 33 4.95 0.01 -3.06
N LEU A 34 4.03 -0.92 -3.28
CA LEU A 34 4.26 -2.37 -3.34
C LEU A 34 4.14 -2.82 -4.79
N ALA A 35 5.08 -3.61 -5.29
CA ALA A 35 5.02 -4.13 -6.64
C ALA A 35 5.49 -5.59 -6.72
N PHE A 36 4.84 -6.37 -7.59
CA PHE A 36 5.12 -7.79 -7.77
C PHE A 36 5.59 -8.08 -9.20
N LYS A 37 6.54 -9.02 -9.35
CA LYS A 37 6.97 -9.56 -10.66
C LYS A 37 6.02 -10.62 -11.22
N THR A 38 5.20 -11.23 -10.37
CA THR A 38 4.37 -12.38 -10.70
C THR A 38 3.31 -12.01 -11.74
N LEU A 39 3.17 -12.87 -12.75
CA LEU A 39 2.12 -12.82 -13.76
C LEU A 39 0.81 -13.34 -13.14
N GLY A 40 -0.06 -12.44 -12.70
CA GLY A 40 -1.39 -12.77 -12.16
C GLY A 40 -1.96 -11.66 -11.26
N ASN A 41 -3.28 -11.65 -11.06
CA ASN A 41 -3.95 -10.71 -10.15
C ASN A 41 -3.60 -11.07 -8.70
N THR A 42 -2.54 -10.45 -8.18
CA THR A 42 -2.19 -10.55 -6.77
C THR A 42 -2.92 -9.42 -6.06
N GLU A 43 -3.96 -9.73 -5.29
CA GLU A 43 -4.70 -8.78 -4.46
C GLU A 43 -4.02 -8.70 -3.09
N PRO A 44 -3.10 -7.73 -2.86
CA PRO A 44 -2.30 -7.70 -1.64
C PRO A 44 -3.17 -7.59 -0.39
N GLU A 45 -4.32 -6.92 -0.47
CA GLU A 45 -5.25 -6.72 0.64
C GLU A 45 -5.99 -7.98 1.09
N LYS A 46 -5.98 -9.04 0.26
CA LYS A 46 -6.62 -10.34 0.56
C LYS A 46 -5.62 -11.42 0.95
N GLN A 47 -4.33 -11.11 1.01
CA GLN A 47 -3.33 -12.07 1.49
C GLN A 47 -3.48 -12.27 3.00
N ASP A 48 -3.88 -13.48 3.38
CA ASP A 48 -3.87 -13.90 4.79
C ASP A 48 -2.43 -14.21 5.19
N HIS A 49 -1.88 -13.33 6.01
CA HIS A 49 -0.60 -13.56 6.68
C HIS A 49 -0.86 -14.24 8.02
N GLU A 50 0.05 -15.12 8.44
CA GLU A 50 0.02 -15.71 9.79
C GLU A 50 -0.17 -14.61 10.85
N ILE A 51 -0.94 -14.93 11.90
CA ILE A 51 -1.25 -13.98 12.97
C ILE A 51 0.05 -13.57 13.66
N LEU A 52 0.58 -12.39 13.30
CA LEU A 52 1.73 -11.79 13.95
C LEU A 52 1.30 -11.22 15.31
N THR A 53 1.35 -12.04 16.36
CA THR A 53 0.88 -11.72 17.72
C THR A 53 1.73 -10.70 18.48
N LYS A 54 2.90 -10.30 17.96
CA LYS A 54 3.87 -9.43 18.65
C LYS A 54 4.01 -8.02 18.05
N THR A 55 3.07 -7.59 17.21
CA THR A 55 3.12 -6.31 16.50
C THR A 55 2.44 -5.19 17.30
N ARG A 56 2.95 -3.95 17.18
CA ARG A 56 2.42 -2.76 17.86
C ARG A 56 1.54 -1.86 16.98
N TYR A 57 1.51 -2.11 15.67
CA TYR A 57 0.79 -1.29 14.69
C TYR A 57 0.07 -2.18 13.68
N TYR A 58 0.83 -3.05 13.00
CA TYR A 58 0.30 -3.98 12.02
C TYR A 58 -0.69 -4.96 12.66
N ASN A 59 -1.78 -5.25 11.97
CA ASN A 59 -2.67 -6.39 12.21
C ASN A 59 -3.47 -6.62 10.91
N HIS A 60 -4.20 -7.73 10.83
CA HIS A 60 -4.93 -8.09 9.61
C HIS A 60 -5.91 -7.00 9.13
N LYS A 61 -6.61 -6.31 10.06
CA LYS A 61 -7.53 -5.22 9.67
C LYS A 61 -6.77 -4.02 9.11
N ILE A 62 -5.62 -3.66 9.72
CA ILE A 62 -4.75 -2.58 9.23
C ILE A 62 -4.16 -2.93 7.87
N HIS A 63 -3.75 -4.19 7.65
CA HIS A 63 -3.26 -4.66 6.36
C HIS A 63 -4.27 -4.44 5.25
N LYS A 64 -5.53 -4.85 5.46
CA LYS A 64 -6.57 -4.63 4.45
C LYS A 64 -6.89 -3.14 4.27
N ALA A 65 -6.97 -2.39 5.37
CA ALA A 65 -7.36 -0.98 5.35
C ALA A 65 -6.29 -0.06 4.74
N CYS A 66 -5.00 -0.42 4.79
CA CYS A 66 -3.94 0.46 4.29
C CYS A 66 -4.00 0.68 2.77
N PHE A 67 -4.62 -0.24 2.02
CA PHE A 67 -4.90 -0.14 0.59
C PHE A 67 -6.21 0.63 0.27
N ALA A 68 -7.02 0.97 1.28
CA ALA A 68 -8.22 1.79 1.09
C ALA A 68 -7.83 3.27 1.05
N LEU A 69 -7.56 3.77 -0.16
CA LEU A 69 -7.04 5.12 -0.36
C LEU A 69 -8.17 6.17 -0.38
N PRO A 70 -7.95 7.35 0.22
CA PRO A 70 -8.80 8.51 0.01
C PRO A 70 -8.93 8.89 -1.47
N GLN A 71 -10.08 9.43 -1.87
CA GLN A 71 -10.38 9.71 -3.29
C GLN A 71 -9.36 10.63 -3.98
N PHE A 72 -8.81 11.61 -3.26
CA PHE A 72 -7.79 12.50 -3.82
C PHE A 72 -6.50 11.75 -4.17
N ILE A 73 -6.16 10.68 -3.43
CA ILE A 73 -5.01 9.84 -3.74
C ILE A 73 -5.29 8.99 -4.97
N ASN A 74 -6.47 8.38 -5.07
CA ASN A 74 -6.89 7.62 -6.27
C ASN A 74 -6.73 8.48 -7.54
N THR A 75 -7.28 9.69 -7.51
CA THR A 75 -7.20 10.64 -8.62
C THR A 75 -5.76 11.04 -8.97
N LEU A 76 -4.85 11.06 -7.98
CA LEU A 76 -3.44 11.40 -8.21
C LEU A 76 -2.65 10.28 -8.88
N ILE A 77 -3.01 9.01 -8.61
CA ILE A 77 -2.26 7.83 -9.08
C ILE A 77 -2.84 7.18 -10.34
N GLU A 78 -4.07 7.54 -10.73
CA GLU A 78 -4.54 7.47 -12.12
C GLU A 78 -3.52 8.13 -13.09
#